data_AF-A0A5U8KDA7-F1
#
_entry.id   AF-A0A5U8KDA7-F1
#
_cell.length_a   1.000
_cell.length_b   1.000
_cell.length_c   1.000
_cell.angle_alpha   90.00
_cell.angle_beta   90.00
_cell.angle_gamma   90.00
#
_symmetry.space_group_name_H-M   'P 1'
#
loop_
_entity.id
_entity.type
_entity.pdbx_description
1 polymer ?
#
loop_
_entity_poly.entity_id
_entity_poly.type
_entity_poly.pdbx_seq_one_letter_code
_entity_poly.pdbx_strand_id
1 'polypeptide(L)'
;VSIPTPVIFKDPQLPRNTPKRSIDTLLKCEFSNDCEVIARKRFREVDAALSWLLEYAPSRLTGTGACVFAEFDTESCARQVLEQAPEWLNAFVAKGVNLSPLHRELL
;
A
#
# COMPACT_ATOMS: atom_id res chain seq x y z
N VAL A 1 10.42 -2.57 9.91
CA VAL A 1 9.70 -3.70 10.56
C VAL A 1 9.55 -4.85 9.57
N SER A 2 9.58 -6.10 10.02
CA SER A 2 9.31 -7.29 9.19
C SER A 2 8.01 -7.93 9.63
N ILE A 3 7.10 -8.18 8.69
CA ILE A 3 5.78 -8.78 8.95
C ILE A 3 5.69 -10.08 8.15
N PRO A 4 5.81 -11.26 8.79
CA PRO A 4 5.58 -12.51 8.10
C PRO A 4 4.10 -12.62 7.70
N THR A 5 3.84 -12.90 6.43
CA THR A 5 2.49 -13.10 5.87
C THR A 5 1.57 -13.98 6.75
N PRO A 6 2.04 -15.12 7.34
CA PRO A 6 1.19 -15.94 8.20
C PRO A 6 0.68 -15.23 9.47
N VAL A 7 1.37 -14.20 9.97
CA VAL A 7 0.96 -13.45 11.17
C VAL A 7 -0.33 -12.70 10.90
N ILE A 8 -0.43 -11.99 9.77
CA ILE A 8 -1.65 -11.26 9.39
C ILE A 8 -2.79 -12.25 9.10
N PHE A 9 -2.54 -13.30 8.32
CA PHE A 9 -3.59 -14.26 7.97
C PHE A 9 -4.12 -15.09 9.14
N LYS A 10 -3.34 -15.26 10.21
CA LYS A 10 -3.78 -15.94 11.44
C LYS A 10 -4.49 -15.00 12.43
N ASP A 11 -4.52 -13.69 12.19
CA ASP A 11 -5.17 -12.77 13.12
C ASP A 11 -6.69 -13.03 13.17
N PRO A 12 -7.29 -13.26 14.35
CA PRO A 12 -8.71 -13.55 14.46
C PRO A 12 -9.60 -12.39 13.99
N GLN A 13 -9.09 -11.16 13.98
CA GLN A 13 -9.85 -9.96 13.58
C GLN A 13 -9.72 -9.63 12.10
N LEU A 14 -8.90 -10.37 11.33
CA LEU A 14 -8.80 -10.15 9.88
C LEU A 14 -10.19 -10.31 9.22
N PRO A 15 -10.67 -9.33 8.43
CA PRO A 15 -11.87 -9.48 7.64
C PRO A 15 -11.75 -10.68 6.69
N ARG A 16 -12.74 -11.57 6.70
CA ARG A 16 -12.76 -12.82 5.91
C ARG A 16 -14.04 -13.03 5.12
N ASN A 17 -14.91 -12.03 5.12
CA ASN A 17 -16.27 -12.09 4.59
C ASN A 17 -16.58 -10.95 3.61
N THR A 18 -15.55 -10.31 3.03
CA THR A 18 -15.71 -9.33 1.96
C THR A 18 -16.44 -9.97 0.78
N PRO A 19 -17.58 -9.42 0.32
CA PRO A 19 -18.38 -10.04 -0.73
C PRO A 19 -17.60 -10.23 -2.03
N LYS A 20 -17.80 -11.39 -2.66
CA LYS A 20 -17.35 -11.65 -4.03
C LYS A 20 -18.12 -10.72 -4.98
N ARG A 21 -17.39 -9.99 -5.82
CA ARG A 21 -17.92 -8.98 -6.75
C ARG A 21 -17.35 -9.19 -8.14
N SER A 22 -17.96 -8.58 -9.16
CA SER A 22 -17.42 -8.58 -10.52
C SER A 22 -16.23 -7.63 -10.64
N ILE A 23 -15.39 -7.84 -11.66
CA ILE A 23 -14.26 -6.95 -11.95
C ILE A 23 -14.72 -5.51 -12.23
N ASP A 24 -15.81 -5.34 -12.98
CA ASP A 24 -16.36 -4.01 -13.31
C ASP A 24 -16.84 -3.25 -12.08
N THR A 25 -17.40 -3.96 -11.10
CA THR A 25 -17.75 -3.36 -9.82
C THR A 25 -16.50 -2.94 -9.07
N LEU A 26 -15.49 -3.83 -8.98
CA LEU A 26 -14.26 -3.55 -8.24
C LEU A 26 -13.50 -2.33 -8.80
N LEU A 27 -13.37 -2.22 -10.12
CA LEU A 27 -12.67 -1.12 -10.79
C LEU A 27 -13.34 0.25 -10.63
N LYS A 28 -14.63 0.28 -10.25
CA LYS A 28 -15.41 1.51 -10.02
C LYS A 28 -15.56 1.87 -8.54
N CYS A 29 -15.20 0.95 -7.64
CA CYS A 29 -15.22 1.19 -6.21
C CYS A 29 -13.89 1.78 -5.74
N GLU A 30 -13.93 2.42 -4.58
CA GLU A 30 -12.71 2.80 -3.87
C GLU A 30 -11.85 1.57 -3.56
N PHE A 31 -10.54 1.68 -3.80
CA PHE A 31 -9.60 0.60 -3.54
C PHE A 31 -9.22 0.60 -2.07
N SER A 32 -9.21 -0.59 -1.47
CA SER A 32 -8.84 -0.81 -0.08
C SER A 32 -8.15 -2.17 0.07
N ASN A 33 -7.45 -2.37 1.19
CA ASN A 33 -6.82 -3.63 1.54
C ASN A 33 -7.32 -4.10 2.92
N ASP A 34 -8.06 -5.21 2.96
CA ASP A 34 -8.61 -5.77 4.19
C ASP A 34 -7.53 -6.13 5.25
N CYS A 35 -6.27 -6.32 4.83
CA CYS A 35 -5.16 -6.57 5.75
C CYS A 35 -4.69 -5.30 6.48
N GLU A 36 -5.01 -4.11 5.96
CA GLU A 36 -4.50 -2.84 6.47
C GLU A 36 -4.91 -2.59 7.93
N VAL A 37 -6.17 -2.84 8.26
CA VAL A 37 -6.66 -2.65 9.64
C VAL A 37 -5.89 -3.48 10.66
N ILE A 38 -5.48 -4.70 10.27
CA ILE A 38 -4.68 -5.59 11.12
C ILE A 38 -3.23 -5.11 11.19
N ALA A 39 -2.63 -4.77 10.05
CA ALA A 39 -1.25 -4.30 10.01
C ALA A 39 -1.08 -3.02 10.84
N ARG A 40 -1.97 -2.04 10.69
CA ARG A 40 -1.96 -0.79 11.49
C ARG A 40 -2.15 -1.07 12.98
N LYS A 41 -3.12 -1.93 13.34
CA LYS A 41 -3.42 -2.24 14.74
C LYS A 41 -2.30 -2.98 15.46
N ARG A 42 -1.57 -3.85 14.75
CA ARG A 42 -0.53 -4.72 15.34
C ARG A 42 0.88 -4.12 15.28
N PHE A 43 1.15 -3.25 14.29
CA PHE A 43 2.49 -2.70 14.04
C PHE A 43 2.42 -1.17 13.96
N ARG A 44 2.86 -0.49 15.02
CA ARG A 44 2.77 0.97 15.13
C ARG A 44 3.58 1.70 14.06
N GLU A 45 4.67 1.10 13.59
CA GLU A 45 5.49 1.64 12.51
C GLU A 45 4.73 1.69 11.18
N VAL A 46 3.86 0.70 10.93
CA VAL A 46 2.97 0.71 9.76
C VAL A 46 1.91 1.80 9.91
N ASP A 47 1.29 1.92 11.08
CA ASP A 47 0.30 2.95 11.34
C ASP A 47 0.89 4.36 11.25
N ALA A 48 2.11 4.57 11.75
CA ALA A 48 2.84 5.83 11.64
C ALA A 48 3.15 6.17 10.17
N ALA A 49 3.65 5.21 9.39
CA ALA A 49 3.94 5.42 7.96
C ALA A 49 2.66 5.76 7.17
N LEU A 50 1.56 5.04 7.40
CA LEU A 50 0.28 5.30 6.76
C LEU A 50 -0.30 6.66 7.16
N SER A 51 -0.30 6.97 8.46
CA SER A 51 -0.81 8.26 8.96
C SER A 51 -0.01 9.43 8.41
N TRP A 52 1.32 9.29 8.30
CA TRP A 52 2.16 10.33 7.70
C TRP A 52 1.84 10.54 6.21
N LEU A 53 1.69 9.47 5.42
CA LEU A 53 1.41 9.59 3.99
C LEU A 53 -0.01 10.09 3.67
N LEU A 54 -1.01 9.76 4.52
CA LEU A 54 -2.41 10.16 4.32
C LEU A 54 -2.62 11.67 4.37
N GLU A 55 -1.70 12.43 4.99
CA GLU A 55 -1.72 13.91 4.96
C GLU A 55 -1.42 14.49 3.57
N TYR A 56 -0.86 13.68 2.65
CA TYR A 56 -0.40 14.13 1.34
C TYR A 56 -1.19 13.51 0.17
N ALA A 57 -1.57 12.23 0.28
CA ALA A 57 -2.20 11.51 -0.82
C ALA A 57 -2.96 10.25 -0.35
N PRO A 58 -3.89 9.71 -1.17
CA PRO A 58 -4.48 8.40 -0.93
C PRO A 58 -3.39 7.35 -0.75
N SER A 59 -3.40 6.71 0.43
CA SER A 59 -2.31 5.84 0.86
C SER A 59 -2.84 4.55 1.46
N ARG A 60 -2.21 3.43 1.12
CA ARG A 60 -2.69 2.09 1.51
C ARG A 60 -1.54 1.11 1.75
N LEU A 61 -1.86 0.03 2.46
CA LEU A 61 -0.98 -1.14 2.59
C LEU A 61 -0.91 -1.94 1.27
N THR A 62 0.29 -2.39 0.89
CA THR A 62 0.46 -3.40 -0.16
C THR A 62 0.76 -4.79 0.40
N GLY A 63 0.16 -5.83 -0.19
CA GLY A 63 0.25 -7.21 0.31
C GLY A 63 -0.28 -7.34 1.75
N THR A 64 0.52 -7.98 2.61
CA THR A 64 0.27 -8.06 4.06
C THR A 64 1.18 -7.11 4.87
N GLY A 65 1.80 -6.15 4.19
CA GLY A 65 2.77 -5.24 4.78
C GLY A 65 4.20 -5.80 4.82
N ALA A 66 5.16 -5.05 5.35
CA ALA A 66 4.98 -3.76 6.02
C ALA A 66 4.89 -2.54 5.11
N CYS A 67 5.19 -2.69 3.82
CA CYS A 67 5.21 -1.56 2.89
C CYS A 67 3.82 -0.94 2.73
N VAL A 68 3.82 0.38 2.66
CA VAL A 68 2.69 1.24 2.32
C VAL A 68 3.04 2.05 1.09
N PHE A 69 2.06 2.51 0.34
CA PHE A 69 2.27 3.34 -0.83
C PHE A 69 1.28 4.50 -0.83
N ALA A 70 1.67 5.60 -1.46
CA ALA A 70 0.85 6.77 -1.73
C ALA A 70 0.76 6.99 -3.24
N GLU A 71 -0.42 7.37 -3.73
CA GLU A 71 -0.68 7.54 -5.16
C GLU A 71 -0.55 9.01 -5.60
N PHE A 72 0.15 9.23 -6.71
CA PHE A 72 0.35 10.56 -7.28
C PHE A 72 0.20 10.51 -8.80
N ASP A 73 -0.39 11.57 -9.36
CA ASP A 73 -0.53 11.70 -10.81
C ASP A 73 0.80 11.99 -11.52
N THR A 74 1.77 12.60 -10.82
CA THR A 74 3.05 12.99 -11.39
C THR A 74 4.23 12.60 -10.51
N GLU A 75 5.37 12.32 -11.16
CA GLU A 75 6.63 12.05 -10.48
C GLU A 75 7.09 13.24 -9.64
N SER A 76 6.87 14.47 -10.12
CA SER A 76 7.25 15.69 -9.41
C SER A 76 6.54 15.80 -8.06
N CYS A 77 5.21 15.61 -8.02
CA CYS A 77 4.45 15.63 -6.77
C CYS A 77 4.91 14.53 -5.81
N ALA A 78 5.16 13.32 -6.32
CA ALA A 78 5.65 12.21 -5.49
C ALA A 78 7.03 12.52 -4.88
N ARG A 79 7.96 13.11 -5.66
CA ARG A 79 9.30 13.49 -5.18
C ARG A 79 9.26 14.63 -4.18
N GLN A 80 8.39 15.62 -4.36
CA GLN A 80 8.19 16.70 -3.39
C GLN A 80 7.74 16.20 -2.01
N VAL A 81 6.91 15.16 -1.98
CA VAL A 81 6.54 14.51 -0.72
C VAL A 81 7.70 13.68 -0.16
N LEU A 82 8.43 12.96 -1.03
CA LEU A 82 9.62 12.21 -0.60
C LEU A 82 10.69 13.10 0.06
N GLU A 83 10.90 14.32 -0.44
CA GLU A 83 11.83 15.29 0.15
C GLU A 83 11.44 15.74 1.57
N GLN A 84 10.14 15.66 1.90
CA GLN A 84 9.61 15.94 3.23
C GLN A 84 9.55 14.68 4.11
N ALA A 85 9.78 13.50 3.54
CA ALA A 85 9.63 12.25 4.24
C ALA A 85 10.70 12.11 5.33
N PRO A 86 10.31 11.82 6.57
CA PRO A 86 11.29 11.57 7.62
C PRO A 86 12.07 10.29 7.31
N GLU A 87 13.34 10.27 7.69
CA GLU A 87 14.30 9.20 7.32
C GLU A 87 13.81 7.78 7.68
N TRP A 88 13.03 7.65 8.77
CA TRP A 88 12.52 6.36 9.23
C TRP A 88 11.50 5.72 8.27
N LEU A 89 10.90 6.46 7.34
CA LEU A 89 9.99 5.87 6.35
C LEU A 89 10.71 4.98 5.33
N ASN A 90 12.01 5.15 5.13
CA ASN A 90 12.80 4.39 4.14
C ASN A 90 12.09 4.33 2.76
N ALA A 91 11.73 5.49 2.22
CA ALA A 91 10.87 5.61 1.05
C ALA A 91 11.63 5.76 -0.28
N PHE A 92 10.97 5.41 -1.38
CA PHE A 92 11.42 5.66 -2.75
C PHE A 92 10.22 5.98 -3.66
N VAL A 93 10.49 6.60 -4.81
CA VAL A 93 9.48 6.89 -5.84
C VAL A 93 9.66 5.95 -7.03
N ALA A 94 8.56 5.40 -7.53
CA ALA A 94 8.53 4.56 -8.72
C ALA A 94 7.23 4.76 -9.51
N LYS A 95 7.24 4.42 -10.79
CA LYS A 95 6.07 4.47 -11.68
C LYS A 95 5.44 3.08 -11.82
N GLY A 96 4.15 2.97 -11.54
CA GLY A 96 3.36 1.79 -11.87
C GLY A 96 3.26 1.61 -13.39
N VAL A 97 3.48 0.39 -13.88
CA VAL A 97 3.42 0.06 -15.31
C VAL A 97 2.56 -1.18 -15.53
N ASN A 98 1.72 -1.14 -16.57
CA ASN A 98 0.80 -2.24 -16.91
C ASN A 98 1.50 -3.39 -17.67
N LEU A 99 2.65 -3.12 -18.29
CA LEU A 99 3.51 -4.13 -18.89
C LEU A 99 4.72 -4.34 -17.99
N SER A 100 4.91 -5.59 -17.54
CA SER A 100 6.08 -5.99 -16.75
C SER A 100 7.37 -5.51 -17.43
N PRO A 101 8.30 -4.86 -16.70
CA PRO A 101 9.61 -4.50 -17.23
C PRO A 101 10.33 -5.71 -17.84
N LEU A 102 10.27 -6.89 -17.21
CA LEU A 102 10.84 -8.13 -17.75
C LEU A 102 10.29 -8.47 -19.13
N HIS A 103 8.98 -8.33 -19.34
CA HIS A 103 8.37 -8.61 -20.64
C HIS A 103 8.74 -7.56 -21.69
N ARG A 104 8.90 -6.30 -21.28
CA ARG A 104 9.34 -5.23 -22.19
C ARG A 104 10.75 -5.49 -22.73
N GLU A 105 11.65 -6.03 -21.91
CA GLU A 105 13.01 -6.39 -22.33
C GLU A 105 13.06 -7.60 -23.29
N LEU A 106 11.94 -8.33 -23.46
CA LEU A 106 11.84 -9.48 -24.36
C LEU A 106 11.15 -9.14 -25.70
N LEU A 107 10.76 -7.89 -25.90
CA LEU A 107 10.17 -7.37 -27.15
C LEU A 107 11.27 -6.85 -28.08
#